data_AF-A0A6P2WHS4-F1
#
_entry.id   AF-A0A6P2WHS4-F1
#
_cell.length_a   1.000
_cell.length_b   1.000
_cell.length_c   1.000
_cell.angle_alpha   90.00
_cell.angle_beta   90.00
_cell.angle_gamma   90.00
#
_symmetry.space_group_name_H-M   'P 1'
#
loop_
_entity.id
_entity.type
_entity.pdbx_description
1 polymer ?
#
loop_
_entity_poly.entity_id
_entity_poly.type
_entity_poly.pdbx_seq_one_letter_code
_entity_poly.pdbx_strand_id
1 'polypeptide(L)'
;MPVRLWVEIPDGVYSASRKRGGGGIVFYERTREIDATVFRIARIATVKRQLITAVEVDAFIPEMHRARMPKVDPRWVEPGVFRTRAYVYRNQKSPVLGRFLASGAHVLDLRDGE
;
A
#
# COMPACT_ATOMS: atom_id res chain seq x y z
N MET A 1 -8.56 15.48 7.14
CA MET A 1 -8.96 14.37 8.04
C MET A 1 -8.53 13.04 7.43
N PRO A 2 -7.84 12.17 8.19
CA PRO A 2 -7.39 10.89 7.67
C PRO A 2 -8.56 9.96 7.37
N VAL A 3 -8.38 9.07 6.39
CA VAL A 3 -9.45 8.17 5.89
C VAL A 3 -9.09 6.72 6.14
N ARG A 4 -10.09 5.85 6.29
CA ARG A 4 -9.87 4.41 6.34
C ARG A 4 -9.89 3.81 4.94
N LEU A 5 -8.85 3.05 4.62
CA LEU A 5 -8.74 2.29 3.38
C LEU A 5 -8.24 0.88 3.67
N TRP A 6 -8.67 -0.05 2.82
CA TRP A 6 -8.02 -1.35 2.70
C TRP A 6 -6.66 -1.17 2.03
N VAL A 7 -5.60 -1.45 2.78
CA VAL A 7 -4.21 -1.33 2.32
C VAL A 7 -3.54 -2.70 2.35
N GLU A 8 -2.69 -2.95 1.36
CA GLU A 8 -1.83 -4.11 1.31
C GLU A 8 -0.66 -3.93 2.29
N ILE A 9 -0.26 -4.95 3.03
CA ILE A 9 0.97 -4.94 3.86
C ILE A 9 1.74 -6.24 3.69
N PRO A 10 3.08 -6.22 3.89
CA PRO A 10 3.87 -7.44 3.94
C PRO A 10 3.39 -8.39 5.05
N ASP A 11 3.32 -9.67 4.71
CA ASP A 11 2.96 -10.80 5.58
C ASP A 11 4.02 -11.90 5.52
N GLY A 12 5.28 -11.49 5.43
CA GLY A 12 6.44 -12.36 5.31
C GLY A 12 6.86 -12.64 3.88
N VAL A 13 7.72 -13.64 3.72
CA VAL A 13 8.34 -14.00 2.43
C VAL A 13 8.18 -15.50 2.23
N TYR A 14 7.88 -15.92 1.01
CA TYR A 14 7.98 -17.33 0.63
C TYR A 14 9.03 -17.50 -0.46
N SER A 15 9.65 -18.67 -0.49
CA SER A 15 10.71 -18.99 -1.44
C SER A 15 10.21 -20.07 -2.39
N ALA A 16 10.46 -19.91 -3.69
CA ALA A 16 10.11 -20.90 -4.69
C ALA A 16 11.31 -21.13 -5.62
N SER A 17 11.51 -22.39 -6.02
CA SER A 17 12.54 -22.73 -7.00
C SER A 17 12.12 -22.24 -8.38
N ARG A 18 13.04 -21.57 -9.09
CA ARG A 18 12.77 -20.95 -10.40
C ARG A 18 12.41 -21.98 -11.49
N LYS A 19 12.75 -23.26 -11.30
CA LYS A 19 12.42 -24.41 -12.17
C LYS A 19 12.50 -25.68 -11.33
N ARG A 20 11.48 -26.55 -11.36
CA ARG A 20 11.41 -27.93 -10.78
C ARG A 20 12.76 -28.46 -10.22
N GLY A 21 13.22 -27.95 -9.07
CA GLY A 21 14.45 -28.36 -8.39
C GLY A 21 15.82 -27.93 -8.98
N GLY A 22 15.88 -27.25 -10.13
CA GLY A 22 17.12 -27.00 -10.89
C GLY A 22 17.49 -25.54 -11.13
N GLY A 23 16.92 -24.59 -10.38
CA GLY A 23 17.22 -23.17 -10.52
C GLY A 23 17.18 -22.44 -9.17
N GLY A 24 18.01 -21.40 -9.04
CA GLY A 24 18.16 -20.61 -7.82
C GLY A 24 16.84 -20.21 -7.17
N ILE A 25 16.89 -20.03 -5.85
CA ILE A 25 15.73 -19.68 -5.02
C ILE A 25 15.32 -18.25 -5.33
N VAL A 26 14.05 -18.04 -5.69
CA VAL A 26 13.44 -16.71 -5.80
C VAL A 26 12.58 -16.47 -4.57
N PHE A 27 12.83 -15.36 -3.89
CA PHE A 27 12.03 -14.89 -2.76
C PHE A 27 10.91 -13.99 -3.28
N TYR A 28 9.68 -14.30 -2.86
CA TYR A 28 8.50 -13.51 -3.16
C TYR A 28 7.94 -12.94 -1.85
N GLU A 29 7.67 -11.64 -1.83
CA GLU A 29 6.98 -10.99 -0.74
C GLU A 29 5.52 -11.47 -0.72
N ARG A 30 5.10 -12.03 0.42
CA ARG A 30 3.69 -12.34 0.65
C ARG A 30 3.03 -11.07 1.18
N THR A 31 1.87 -10.73 0.65
CA THR A 31 1.10 -9.59 1.12
C THR A 31 -0.27 -10.00 1.65
N ARG A 32 -0.86 -9.14 2.49
CA ARG A 32 -2.24 -9.26 2.97
C ARG A 32 -2.89 -7.89 3.05
N GLU A 33 -4.22 -7.84 3.01
CA GLU A 33 -4.95 -6.57 3.15
C GLU A 33 -5.39 -6.35 4.60
N ILE A 34 -5.34 -5.09 5.05
CA ILE A 34 -5.87 -4.65 6.35
C ILE A 34 -6.69 -3.36 6.20
N ASP A 35 -7.66 -3.13 7.07
CA ASP A 35 -8.32 -1.83 7.21
C ASP A 35 -7.40 -0.90 8.04
N ALA A 36 -6.90 0.17 7.44
CA ALA A 36 -5.92 1.06 8.04
C ALA A 36 -6.25 2.54 7.83
N THR A 37 -5.78 3.36 8.77
CA THR A 37 -5.86 4.82 8.68
C THR A 37 -4.80 5.34 7.72
N VAL A 38 -5.22 6.05 6.68
CA VAL A 38 -4.36 6.59 5.62
C VAL A 38 -4.22 8.10 5.77
N PHE A 39 -2.97 8.56 5.68
CA PHE A 39 -2.59 9.97 5.81
C PHE A 39 -2.21 10.62 4.49
N ARG A 40 -1.77 9.85 3.51
CA ARG A 40 -1.38 10.35 2.19
C ARG A 40 -1.85 9.37 1.13
N ILE A 41 -2.33 9.90 0.00
CA ILE A 41 -2.62 9.13 -1.20
C ILE A 41 -1.81 9.71 -2.35
N ALA A 42 -1.08 8.87 -3.07
CA ALA A 42 -0.26 9.26 -4.21
C ALA A 42 -0.52 8.33 -5.41
N ARG A 43 -0.50 8.90 -6.62
CA ARG A 43 -0.60 8.10 -7.85
C ARG A 43 0.70 7.37 -8.09
N ILE A 44 0.60 6.08 -8.39
CA ILE A 44 1.72 5.33 -8.95
C ILE A 44 1.89 5.79 -10.40
N ALA A 45 3.08 6.24 -10.76
CA ALA A 45 3.41 6.67 -12.11
C ALA A 45 3.49 5.46 -13.05
N THR A 46 2.35 4.88 -13.42
CA THR A 46 2.31 3.81 -14.42
C THR A 46 2.39 4.42 -15.83
N VAL A 47 3.13 3.77 -16.73
CA VAL A 47 3.38 4.21 -18.12
C VAL A 47 2.06 4.42 -18.92
N LYS A 48 0.97 3.79 -18.49
CA LYS A 48 -0.39 4.03 -19.01
C LYS A 48 -1.21 4.81 -17.97
N ARG A 49 -1.36 6.11 -18.19
CA ARG A 49 -2.20 7.04 -17.37
C ARG A 49 -3.66 6.57 -17.19
N GLN A 50 -4.14 5.64 -18.02
CA GLN A 50 -5.55 5.25 -18.11
C GLN A 50 -5.99 4.16 -17.13
N LEU A 51 -5.08 3.39 -16.52
CA LEU A 51 -5.46 2.27 -15.65
C LEU A 51 -4.73 2.33 -14.29
N ILE A 52 -5.24 3.17 -13.40
CA ILE A 52 -4.79 3.20 -12.00
C ILE A 52 -5.48 2.05 -11.27
N THR A 53 -4.78 0.92 -11.15
CA THR A 53 -5.26 -0.26 -10.41
C THR A 53 -4.97 -0.15 -8.91
N ALA A 54 -3.92 0.61 -8.55
CA ALA A 54 -3.51 0.86 -7.18
C ALA A 54 -2.95 2.28 -7.03
N VAL A 55 -3.07 2.81 -5.82
CA VAL A 55 -2.46 4.06 -5.36
C VAL A 55 -1.44 3.75 -4.28
N GLU A 56 -0.39 4.54 -4.20
CA GLU A 56 0.54 4.52 -3.08
C GLU A 56 -0.07 5.31 -1.91
N VAL A 57 0.05 4.78 -0.70
CA VAL A 57 -0.54 5.37 0.50
C VAL A 57 0.44 5.29 1.66
N ASP A 58 0.44 6.32 2.50
CA ASP A 58 1.12 6.27 3.80
C ASP A 58 0.06 5.94 4.87
N ALA A 59 0.12 4.73 5.42
CA ALA A 59 -0.91 4.16 6.29
C ALA A 59 -0.37 3.84 7.69
N PHE A 60 -1.15 4.15 8.72
CA PHE A 60 -0.88 3.69 10.08
C PHE A 60 -1.13 2.20 10.20
N ILE A 61 -0.09 1.44 10.56
CA ILE A 61 -0.17 0.00 10.77
C ILE A 61 -0.27 -0.25 12.28
N PRO A 62 -1.37 -0.81 12.81
CA PRO A 62 -1.46 -1.13 14.23
C PRO A 62 -0.41 -2.17 14.63
N GLU A 63 0.06 -2.12 15.87
CA GLU A 63 1.18 -2.95 16.36
C GLU A 63 0.97 -4.46 16.13
N MET A 64 -0.26 -4.95 16.35
CA MET A 64 -0.63 -6.36 16.12
C MET A 64 -0.43 -6.82 14.66
N HIS A 65 -0.38 -5.89 13.72
CA HIS A 65 -0.16 -6.18 12.29
C HIS A 65 1.32 -6.13 11.89
N ARG A 66 2.21 -5.65 12.76
CA ARG A 66 3.65 -5.42 12.45
C ARG A 66 4.53 -6.64 12.65
N ALA A 67 4.03 -7.73 13.24
CA ALA A 67 4.84 -8.88 13.66
C ALA A 67 5.68 -9.49 12.52
N ARG A 68 5.18 -9.45 11.28
CA ARG A 68 5.85 -10.00 10.09
C ARG A 68 6.46 -8.92 9.18
N MET A 69 6.50 -7.68 9.65
CA MET A 69 7.06 -6.54 8.93
C MET A 69 8.45 -6.22 9.52
N PRO A 70 9.52 -6.22 8.72
CA PRO A 70 10.84 -5.83 9.21
C PRO A 70 10.84 -4.39 9.71
N LYS A 71 11.40 -4.13 10.90
CA LYS A 71 11.53 -2.77 11.45
C LYS A 71 12.47 -1.86 10.65
N VAL A 72 13.42 -2.47 9.94
CA VAL A 72 14.41 -1.78 9.09
C VAL A 72 13.94 -1.59 7.65
N ASP A 73 12.69 -1.95 7.34
CA ASP A 73 12.13 -1.77 5.99
C ASP A 73 12.12 -0.26 5.64
N PRO A 74 12.75 0.16 4.52
CA PRO A 74 12.77 1.57 4.11
C PRO A 74 11.39 2.15 3.77
N ARG A 75 10.37 1.30 3.64
CA ARG A 75 8.97 1.73 3.46
C ARG A 75 8.34 2.27 4.75
N TRP A 76 8.98 2.12 5.93
CA TRP A 76 8.58 2.86 7.13
C TRP A 76 8.92 4.34 6.96
N VAL A 77 7.89 5.18 6.83
CA VAL A 77 8.05 6.63 6.65
C VAL A 77 8.24 7.31 8.01
N GLU A 78 7.48 6.87 9.00
CA GLU A 78 7.48 7.36 10.38
C GLU A 78 7.18 6.19 11.34
N PRO A 79 7.38 6.33 12.66
CA PRO A 79 7.01 5.30 13.62
C PRO A 79 5.55 4.87 13.48
N GLY A 80 5.34 3.65 12.98
CA GLY A 80 4.01 3.09 12.77
C GLY A 80 3.30 3.49 11.49
N VAL A 81 3.89 4.35 10.65
CA VAL A 81 3.36 4.72 9.33
C VAL A 81 4.19 4.04 8.25
N PHE A 82 3.53 3.20 7.46
CA PHE A 82 4.14 2.41 6.41
C PHE A 82 3.62 2.84 5.04
N ARG A 83 4.54 3.08 4.11
CA ARG A 83 4.24 3.35 2.72
C ARG A 83 3.92 2.06 2.00
N THR A 84 2.71 1.97 1.49
CA THR A 84 2.23 0.76 0.83
C THR A 84 1.20 1.08 -0.25
N ARG A 85 0.50 0.07 -0.77
CA ARG A 85 -0.47 0.19 -1.83
C ARG A 85 -1.88 0.00 -1.31
N ALA A 86 -2.80 0.80 -1.82
CA ALA A 86 -4.23 0.55 -1.73
C ALA A 86 -4.77 0.26 -3.12
N TYR A 87 -5.40 -0.89 -3.31
CA TYR A 87 -6.01 -1.23 -4.58
C TYR A 87 -7.34 -0.50 -4.76
N VAL A 88 -7.56 0.06 -5.95
CA VAL A 88 -8.77 0.83 -6.27
C VAL A 88 -10.00 -0.06 -6.25
N TYR A 89 -9.91 -1.29 -6.78
CA TYR A 89 -11.04 -2.24 -6.77
C TYR A 89 -11.54 -2.52 -5.35
N ARG A 90 -10.63 -2.57 -4.37
CA ARG A 90 -10.96 -2.86 -2.97
C ARG A 90 -11.59 -1.67 -2.26
N ASN A 91 -11.25 -0.45 -2.69
CA ASN A 91 -11.61 0.81 -2.05
C ASN A 91 -12.60 1.65 -2.88
N GLN A 92 -13.29 1.04 -3.86
CA GLN A 92 -14.19 1.74 -4.78
C GLN A 92 -15.33 2.52 -4.10
N LYS A 93 -15.70 2.15 -2.86
CA LYS A 93 -16.73 2.84 -2.06
C LYS A 93 -16.22 4.06 -1.30
N SER A 94 -14.90 4.31 -1.30
CA SER A 94 -14.33 5.46 -0.60
C SER A 94 -14.55 6.74 -1.40
N PRO A 95 -15.31 7.72 -0.87
CA PRO A 95 -15.58 8.98 -1.58
C PRO A 95 -14.31 9.80 -1.75
N VAL A 96 -13.37 9.74 -0.80
CA VAL A 96 -12.10 10.46 -0.87
C VAL A 96 -11.19 9.88 -1.94
N LEU A 97 -11.10 8.56 -2.06
CA LEU A 97 -10.37 7.93 -3.15
C LEU A 97 -11.00 8.25 -4.51
N GLY A 98 -12.34 8.22 -4.60
CA GLY A 98 -13.05 8.60 -5.81
C GLY A 98 -12.75 10.04 -6.25
N ARG A 99 -12.80 11.00 -5.31
CA ARG A 99 -12.45 12.41 -5.56
C ARG A 99 -10.98 12.58 -5.98
N PHE A 100 -10.05 11.88 -5.33
CA PHE A 100 -8.62 11.89 -5.70
C PHE A 100 -8.35 11.33 -7.11
N LEU A 101 -9.05 10.26 -7.48
CA LEU A 101 -8.94 9.66 -8.80
C LEU A 101 -9.56 10.57 -9.88
N ALA A 102 -10.65 11.27 -9.56
CA ALA A 102 -11.29 12.23 -10.45
C ALA A 102 -10.49 13.53 -10.62
N SER A 103 -9.82 14.01 -9.57
CA SER A 103 -9.14 15.31 -9.58
C SER A 103 -7.88 15.36 -10.45
N GLY A 104 -7.34 14.22 -10.86
CA GLY A 104 -6.05 14.16 -11.57
C GLY A 104 -4.84 14.48 -10.71
N ALA A 105 -5.02 14.78 -9.41
CA ALA A 105 -3.93 15.13 -8.51
C ALA A 105 -2.92 13.97 -8.38
N HIS A 106 -1.63 14.31 -8.30
CA HIS A 106 -0.57 13.34 -8.11
C HIS A 106 -0.43 12.87 -6.66
N VAL A 107 -0.69 13.77 -5.72
CA VAL A 107 -0.60 13.54 -4.27
C VAL A 107 -1.75 14.27 -3.60
N LEU A 108 -2.30 13.64 -2.57
CA LEU A 108 -3.26 14.21 -1.64
C LEU A 108 -2.77 13.91 -0.22
N ASP A 109 -2.45 14.95 0.51
CA ASP A 109 -2.21 14.86 1.96
C ASP A 109 -3.56 14.99 2.69
N LEU A 110 -3.76 14.15 3.70
CA LEU A 110 -4.98 14.08 4.51
C LEU A 110 -4.72 14.47 5.97
N ARG A 111 -3.47 14.79 6.32
CA ARG A 111 -3.05 15.23 7.65
C ARG A 111 -3.59 16.62 7.97
N ASP A 112 -3.65 17.48 6.97
CA ASP A 112 -4.26 18.81 7.09
C ASP A 112 -5.77 18.68 6.84
N GLY A 113 -6.56 18.82 7.91
CA GLY A 113 -7.96 19.16 7.81
C GLY A 113 -8.08 20.67 7.92
N GLU A 114 -8.44 21.32 6.82
CA GLU A 114 -9.22 22.57 6.89
C GLU A 114 -10.71 22.18 6.88
#